data_AF-A0A2V7JWM3-F1
#
_entry.id   AF-A0A2V7JWM3-F1
#
_cell.length_a   1.000
_cell.length_b   1.000
_cell.length_c   1.000
_cell.angle_alpha   90.00
_cell.angle_beta   90.00
_cell.angle_gamma   90.00
#
_symmetry.space_group_name_H-M   'P 1'
#
loop_
_entity.id
_entity.type
_entity.pdbx_description
1 polymer ?
#
loop_
_entity_poly.entity_id
_entity_poly.type
_entity_poly.pdbx_seq_one_letter_code
_entity_poly.pdbx_strand_id
1 'polypeptide(L)'
;MFGTDEPLPLTLATDWNALAKDRGTQRHKHPGVLSYAASGGDSVALNVTLRTRGHFRLKRDICDFPPIKVDFDRAQTAATVFRHEGSMKLATHCR
;
A
#
# COMPACT_ATOMS: atom_id res chain seq x y z
N MET A 1 -16.52 20.67 -7.11
CA MET A 1 -16.24 21.31 -5.80
C MET A 1 -15.76 20.21 -4.87
N PHE A 2 -14.50 20.26 -4.41
CA PHE A 2 -13.95 19.30 -3.45
C PHE A 2 -14.05 19.94 -2.06
N GLY A 3 -14.76 19.27 -1.15
CA GLY A 3 -15.21 19.85 0.13
C GLY A 3 -14.10 20.11 1.14
N THR A 4 -13.00 19.34 1.09
CA THR A 4 -11.72 19.54 1.80
C THR A 4 -10.75 18.44 1.33
N ASP A 5 -9.53 18.80 0.91
CA ASP A 5 -8.46 17.86 0.54
C ASP A 5 -7.60 17.49 1.76
N GLU A 6 -8.23 17.10 2.87
CA GLU A 6 -7.49 16.76 4.08
C GLU A 6 -6.77 15.40 3.90
N PRO A 7 -5.44 15.35 4.06
CA PRO A 7 -4.70 14.09 3.92
C PRO A 7 -5.15 13.10 5.00
N LEU A 8 -5.44 11.86 4.60
CA LEU A 8 -5.72 10.76 5.53
C LEU A 8 -4.40 10.19 6.09
N PRO A 9 -4.08 10.36 7.38
CA PRO A 9 -2.91 9.75 7.97
C PRO A 9 -3.13 8.23 8.09
N LEU A 10 -2.20 7.44 7.57
CA LEU A 10 -2.24 5.99 7.65
C LEU A 10 -0.86 5.41 7.99
N THR A 11 -0.86 4.23 8.60
CA THR A 11 0.34 3.43 8.86
C THR A 11 0.27 2.14 8.06
N LEU A 12 1.39 1.77 7.46
CA LEU A 12 1.51 0.52 6.72
C LEU A 12 2.66 -0.31 7.32
N ALA A 13 2.30 -1.44 7.93
CA ALA A 13 3.23 -2.34 8.60
C ALA A 13 3.41 -3.63 7.77
N THR A 14 4.66 -3.97 7.47
CA THR A 14 5.06 -5.21 6.77
C THR A 14 6.56 -5.43 6.99
N ASP A 15 7.09 -6.56 6.54
CA ASP A 15 8.54 -6.74 6.39
C ASP A 15 9.03 -5.94 5.16
N TRP A 16 9.33 -4.66 5.40
CA TRP A 16 9.81 -3.75 4.36
C TRP A 16 11.12 -4.21 3.72
N ASN A 17 11.97 -4.91 4.47
CA ASN A 17 13.24 -5.41 3.96
C ASN A 17 13.02 -6.54 2.96
N ALA A 18 12.15 -7.51 3.29
CA ALA A 18 11.79 -8.58 2.37
C ALA A 18 11.09 -8.03 1.12
N LEU A 19 10.09 -7.16 1.31
CA LEU A 19 9.31 -6.57 0.22
C LEU A 19 10.18 -5.73 -0.73
N ALA A 20 11.04 -4.84 -0.21
CA ALA A 20 11.85 -3.96 -1.05
C ALA A 20 12.96 -4.71 -1.81
N LYS A 21 13.37 -5.89 -1.34
CA LYS A 21 14.34 -6.77 -2.02
C LYS A 21 13.69 -7.63 -3.09
N ASP A 22 12.38 -7.86 -3.01
CA ASP A 22 11.62 -8.66 -3.97
C ASP A 22 11.34 -7.91 -5.28
N ARG A 23 12.40 -7.73 -6.06
CA ARG A 23 12.41 -6.97 -7.33
C ARG A 23 12.38 -7.87 -8.56
N GLY A 24 12.10 -9.16 -8.37
CA GLY A 24 12.04 -10.15 -9.44
C GLY A 24 10.83 -9.97 -10.35
N THR A 25 10.81 -10.73 -11.44
CA THR A 25 9.63 -10.85 -12.30
C THR A 25 8.49 -11.62 -11.62
N GLN A 26 8.85 -12.47 -10.66
CA GLN A 26 7.92 -13.17 -9.79
C GLN A 26 7.41 -12.18 -8.74
N ARG A 27 6.12 -11.82 -8.85
CA ARG A 27 5.47 -10.80 -8.02
C ARG A 27 4.96 -11.45 -6.73
N HIS A 28 5.86 -11.79 -5.82
CA HIS A 28 5.45 -12.44 -4.58
C HIS A 28 4.58 -11.52 -3.73
N LYS A 29 3.69 -12.15 -2.97
CA LYS A 29 2.75 -11.50 -2.06
C LYS A 29 3.38 -11.43 -0.68
N HIS A 30 3.43 -10.25 -0.11
CA HIS A 30 3.92 -10.00 1.26
C HIS A 30 2.74 -9.57 2.13
N PRO A 31 2.49 -10.23 3.27
CA PRO A 31 1.42 -9.80 4.16
C PRO A 31 1.77 -8.47 4.83
N GLY A 32 0.75 -7.69 5.16
CA GLY A 32 0.90 -6.49 5.99
C GLY A 32 -0.41 -6.03 6.57
N VAL A 33 -0.33 -4.96 7.36
CA VAL A 33 -1.47 -4.32 8.01
C VAL A 33 -1.46 -2.84 7.66
N LEU A 34 -2.58 -2.35 7.14
CA LEU A 34 -2.83 -0.93 6.97
C LEU A 34 -3.75 -0.45 8.09
N SER A 35 -3.35 0.60 8.81
CA SER A 35 -4.17 1.19 9.88
C SER A 35 -4.35 2.69 9.74
N TYR A 36 -5.49 3.22 10.16
CA TYR A 36 -5.81 4.64 10.11
C TYR A 36 -6.91 4.99 11.14
N ALA A 37 -7.02 6.26 11.50
CA ALA A 37 -8.09 6.76 12.37
C ALA A 37 -9.35 7.05 11.54
N ALA A 38 -10.48 6.46 11.92
CA ALA A 38 -11.78 6.79 11.35
C ALA A 38 -12.28 8.15 11.89
N SER A 39 -13.23 8.74 11.17
CA SER A 39 -13.84 10.04 11.54
C SER A 39 -14.51 10.08 12.91
N GLY A 40 -14.80 8.91 13.51
CA GLY A 40 -15.34 8.77 14.86
C GLY A 40 -14.31 8.63 15.98
N GLY A 41 -13.01 8.62 15.67
CA GLY A 41 -11.92 8.40 16.63
C GLY A 41 -11.49 6.95 16.79
N ASP A 42 -12.27 6.00 16.25
CA ASP A 42 -11.91 4.57 16.26
C ASP A 42 -10.75 4.28 15.29
N SER A 43 -9.87 3.34 15.67
CA SER A 43 -8.80 2.85 14.80
C SER A 43 -9.30 1.71 13.92
N VAL A 44 -9.08 1.82 12.61
CA VAL A 44 -9.35 0.76 11.64
C VAL A 44 -8.04 0.08 11.30
N ALA A 45 -8.03 -1.25 11.28
CA ALA A 45 -6.89 -2.07 10.84
C ALA A 45 -7.36 -3.07 9.77
N LEU A 46 -6.65 -3.10 8.65
CA LEU A 46 -6.97 -3.93 7.49
C LEU A 46 -5.78 -4.82 7.16
N ASN A 47 -6.04 -6.12 7.04
CA ASN A 47 -5.08 -7.04 6.45
C ASN A 47 -4.95 -6.72 4.97
N VAL A 48 -3.72 -6.50 4.53
CA VAL A 48 -3.40 -6.15 3.15
C VAL A 48 -2.33 -7.07 2.60
N THR A 49 -2.30 -7.20 1.29
CA THR A 49 -1.22 -7.86 0.57
C THR A 49 -0.41 -6.84 -0.18
N LEU A 50 0.89 -6.79 0.06
CA LEU A 50 1.83 -5.91 -0.62
C LEU A 50 2.66 -6.66 -1.65
N ARG A 51 3.05 -5.95 -2.69
CA ARG A 51 4.02 -6.44 -3.68
C ARG A 51 4.70 -5.29 -4.39
N THR A 52 5.92 -5.51 -4.85
CA THR A 52 6.56 -4.57 -5.76
C THR A 52 5.81 -4.57 -7.10
N ARG A 53 5.88 -3.45 -7.81
CA ARG A 53 5.25 -3.28 -9.12
C ARG A 53 6.14 -2.56 -10.11
N GLY A 54 5.75 -2.61 -11.37
CA GLY A 54 6.49 -2.00 -12.47
C GLY A 54 7.44 -2.97 -13.14
N HIS A 55 8.41 -2.42 -13.85
CA HIS A 55 9.39 -3.17 -14.62
C HIS A 55 10.74 -2.46 -14.55
N PHE A 56 10.83 -1.27 -15.16
CA PHE A 56 12.04 -0.47 -15.16
C PHE A 56 12.45 0.00 -13.75
N ARG A 57 11.47 0.49 -12.97
CA ARG A 57 11.66 0.98 -11.59
C ARG A 57 11.89 -0.12 -10.55
N LEU A 58 11.90 -1.40 -10.95
CA LEU A 58 12.31 -2.50 -10.07
C LEU A 58 13.83 -2.66 -10.05
N LYS A 59 14.52 -2.21 -11.10
CA LYS A 59 15.98 -2.32 -11.14
C LYS A 59 16.61 -1.40 -10.10
N ARG A 60 17.64 -1.88 -9.40
CA ARG A 60 18.27 -1.16 -8.28
C ARG A 60 19.11 0.03 -8.72
N ASP A 61 19.68 -0.04 -9.92
CA ASP A 61 20.36 1.07 -10.60
C ASP A 61 19.42 2.23 -10.95
N ILE A 62 18.11 1.97 -11.00
CA ILE A 62 17.09 2.98 -11.33
C ILE A 62 16.40 3.53 -10.08
N CYS A 63 15.92 2.68 -9.17
CA CYS A 63 15.24 3.15 -7.96
C CYS A 63 15.73 2.42 -6.71
N ASP A 64 16.16 3.19 -5.71
CA ASP A 64 16.54 2.69 -4.38
C ASP A 64 15.36 2.06 -3.63
N PHE A 65 14.14 2.55 -3.87
CA PHE A 65 12.91 2.01 -3.30
C PHE A 65 11.89 1.71 -4.41
N PRO A 66 11.46 0.44 -4.58
CA PRO A 66 10.60 0.06 -5.69
C PRO A 66 9.17 0.57 -5.41
N PRO A 67 8.39 0.92 -6.45
CA PRO A 67 7.00 1.28 -6.25
C PRO A 67 6.21 0.07 -5.76
N ILE A 68 5.30 0.29 -4.81
CA ILE A 68 4.56 -0.76 -4.12
C ILE A 68 3.10 -0.74 -4.54
N LYS A 69 2.49 -1.92 -4.64
CA LYS A 69 1.06 -2.09 -4.75
C LYS A 69 0.54 -2.71 -3.46
N VAL A 70 -0.51 -2.14 -2.90
CA VAL A 70 -1.24 -2.65 -1.74
C VAL A 70 -2.58 -3.15 -2.25
N ASP A 71 -2.80 -4.45 -2.21
CA ASP A 71 -4.06 -5.10 -2.57
C ASP A 71 -4.89 -5.30 -1.27
N PHE A 72 -6.15 -4.89 -1.30
CA PHE A 72 -7.05 -4.93 -0.13
C PHE A 72 -7.92 -6.19 -0.14
N ASP A 73 -8.25 -6.69 1.06
CA ASP A 73 -9.33 -7.66 1.20
C ASP A 73 -10.69 -6.94 1.10
N ARG A 74 -11.46 -7.25 0.04
CA ARG A 74 -12.78 -6.66 -0.22
C ARG A 74 -13.78 -6.93 0.89
N ALA A 75 -13.66 -8.05 1.61
CA ALA A 75 -14.54 -8.35 2.73
C ALA A 75 -14.29 -7.39 3.89
N GLN A 76 -13.03 -7.03 4.15
CA GLN A 76 -12.65 -6.12 5.22
C GLN A 76 -12.89 -4.65 4.86
N THR A 77 -12.77 -4.26 3.58
CA THR A 77 -12.94 -2.86 3.18
C THR A 77 -14.38 -2.41 3.01
N ALA A 78 -15.36 -3.31 3.06
CA ALA A 78 -16.76 -2.97 2.84
C ALA A 78 -17.23 -1.80 3.73
N ALA A 79 -16.91 -1.76 5.01
CA ALA A 79 -17.35 -0.68 5.91
C ALA A 79 -16.31 0.46 6.07
N THR A 80 -15.39 0.63 5.12
CA THR A 80 -14.21 1.52 5.26
C THR A 80 -14.14 2.59 4.18
N VAL A 81 -13.22 3.54 4.34
CA VAL A 81 -12.90 4.55 3.31
C VAL A 81 -12.30 3.94 2.03
N PHE A 82 -11.82 2.69 2.11
CA PHE A 82 -11.32 1.92 0.97
C PHE A 82 -12.38 1.02 0.34
N ARG A 83 -13.67 1.25 0.65
CA ARG A 83 -14.78 0.56 -0.03
C ARG A 83 -14.67 0.81 -1.54
N HIS A 84 -14.91 -0.24 -2.33
CA HIS A 84 -14.78 -0.24 -3.80
C HIS A 84 -13.33 -0.12 -4.33
N GLU A 85 -12.35 0.17 -3.48
CA GLU A 85 -10.95 0.13 -3.86
C GLU A 85 -10.43 -1.31 -3.83
N GLY A 86 -10.05 -1.83 -4.99
CA GLY A 86 -9.41 -3.15 -5.08
C GLY A 86 -7.95 -3.11 -4.66
N SER A 87 -7.27 -1.99 -4.90
CA SER A 87 -5.84 -1.84 -4.61
C SER A 87 -5.39 -0.39 -4.66
N MET A 88 -4.48 -0.02 -3.76
CA MET A 88 -3.78 1.26 -3.78
C MET A 88 -2.38 1.11 -4.41
N LYS A 89 -1.97 2.10 -5.19
CA LYS A 89 -0.60 2.18 -5.73
C LYS A 89 0.19 3.21 -4.93
N LEU A 90 1.22 2.76 -4.23
CA LEU A 90 2.15 3.65 -3.54
C LEU A 90 3.25 4.05 -4.54
N ALA A 91 3.18 5.30 -5.01
CA ALA A 91 4.26 5.89 -5.78
C ALA A 91 5.38 6.30 -4.82
N THR A 92 6.47 5.56 -4.83
CA THR A 92 7.61 5.77 -3.95
C THR A 92 8.61 6.71 -4.60
N HIS A 93 9.46 7.32 -3.78
CA HIS A 93 10.55 8.17 -4.27
C HIS A 93 11.51 7.30 -5.10
N CYS A 94 11.67 7.67 -6.36
CA CYS A 94 12.73 7.18 -7.24
C CYS A 94 13.55 8.42 -7.60
N ARG A 95 14.88 8.30 -7.52
CA ARG A 95 15.79 9.41 -7.83
C ARG A 95 16.05 9.49 -9.33
#